data_AF-X1QD62-F1
#
_entry.id   AF-X1QD62-F1
#
_cell.length_a   1.000
_cell.length_b   1.000
_cell.length_c   1.000
_cell.angle_alpha   90.00
_cell.angle_beta   90.00
_cell.angle_gamma   90.00
#
_symmetry.space_group_name_H-M   'P 1'
#
loop_
_entity.id
_entity.type
_entity.pdbx_description
1 polymer ?
#
loop_
_entity_poly.entity_id
_entity_poly.type
_entity_poly.pdbx_seq_one_letter_code
_entity_poly.pdbx_strand_id
1 'polypeptide(L)' 'MVNAIYGKKIGCTQVFNKNGNALYVTAIEAEPCIVIQVKDNEKDGYNALKVGFG' A
#
# COMPACT_ATOMS: atom_id res chain seq x y z
N MET A 1 5.94 2.94 -14.03
CA MET A 1 6.08 1.88 -13.00
C MET A 1 5.46 2.42 -11.73
N VAL A 2 4.47 1.73 -11.16
CA VAL A 2 3.76 2.19 -9.97
C VAL A 2 4.18 1.32 -8.80
N ASN A 3 4.68 1.93 -7.73
CA ASN A 3 4.97 1.25 -6.48
C ASN A 3 3.77 1.42 -5.56
N ALA A 4 3.07 0.33 -5.26
CA ALA A 4 1.89 0.32 -4.41
C ALA A 4 1.90 -0.91 -3.51
N ILE A 5 1.28 -0.78 -2.34
CA ILE A 5 1.05 -1.86 -1.38
C ILE A 5 -0.41 -1.84 -0.94
N TYR A 6 -0.93 -2.99 -0.52
CA TYR A 6 -2.20 -3.04 0.18
C TYR A 6 -2.01 -2.68 1.65
N GLY A 7 -3.05 -2.10 2.24
CA GLY A 7 -3.05 -1.72 3.65
C GLY A 7 -4.47 -1.49 4.14
N LYS A 8 -4.67 -1.68 5.45
CA LYS A 8 -5.93 -1.43 6.14
C LYS A 8 -5.87 -0.09 6.85
N LYS A 9 -6.88 0.75 6.66
CA LYS A 9 -7.03 1.98 7.46
C LYS A 9 -7.40 1.60 8.89
N ILE A 10 -6.53 1.95 9.84
CA ILE A 10 -6.75 1.66 11.26
C ILE A 10 -7.23 2.88 12.06
N GLY A 11 -7.03 4.09 11.54
CA GLY A 11 -7.53 5.30 12.18
C GLY A 11 -6.82 6.55 11.74
N CYS A 12 -7.03 7.63 12.48
CA CYS A 12 -6.35 8.90 12.28
C CYS A 12 -5.73 9.36 13.59
N THR A 13 -4.59 10.04 13.50
CA THR A 13 -3.88 10.61 14.66
C THR A 13 -3.16 11.89 14.26
N GLN A 14 -2.49 12.54 15.20
CA GLN A 14 -1.60 13.66 14.93
C GLN A 14 -0.15 13.28 15.28
N VAL A 15 0.79 13.74 14.46
CA VAL A 15 2.23 13.61 14.70
C VAL A 15 2.87 14.98 14.64
N PHE A 16 3.88 15.21 15.49
CA PHE A 16 4.64 16.46 15.49
C PHE A 16 5.86 16.31 14.59
N ASN A 17 6.06 17.25 13.68
CA ASN A 17 7.28 17.27 12.86
C ASN A 17 8.45 17.88 13.64
N LYS A 18 9.66 17.88 13.04
CA LYS A 18 10.89 18.42 13.65
C LYS A 18 10.80 19.90 14.03
N ASN A 19 9.89 20.65 13.42
CA ASN A 19 9.68 22.08 13.67
C ASN A 19 8.59 22.34 14.73
N GLY A 20 8.03 21.29 15.35
CA GLY A 20 6.98 21.40 16.36
C GLY A 20 5.55 21.56 15.81
N ASN A 21 5.35 21.48 14.49
CA ASN A 21 4.01 21.60 13.90
C ASN A 21 3.25 20.28 14.04
N ALA A 22 1.99 20.34 14.45
CA ALA A 22 1.07 19.20 14.47
C ALA A 22 0.57 18.89 13.06
N LEU A 23 0.76 17.66 12.59
CA LEU A 23 0.29 17.15 11.31
C LEU A 23 -0.79 16.10 11.55
N TYR A 24 -1.96 16.29 10.95
CA TYR A 24 -3.03 15.29 10.95
C TYR A 24 -2.74 14.19 9.92
N VAL A 25 -2.72 12.94 10.36
CA VAL A 25 -2.31 11.79 9.53
C VAL A 25 -3.30 10.64 9.65
N THR A 26 -3.44 9.87 8.56
CA THR A 26 -4.18 8.60 8.57
C THR A 26 -3.19 7.46 8.79
N ALA A 27 -3.43 6.63 9.79
CA ALA A 27 -2.65 5.44 10.03
C ALA A 27 -3.17 4.29 9.16
N ILE A 28 -2.26 3.73 8.35
CA ILE A 28 -2.50 2.56 7.50
C ILE A 28 -1.60 1.43 8.01
N GLU A 29 -2.20 0.30 8.34
CA GLU A 29 -1.49 -0.93 8.68
C GLU A 29 -1.23 -1.71 7.40
N ALA A 30 0.04 -1.94 7.10
CA ALA A 30 0.47 -2.73 5.96
C ALA A 30 1.07 -4.05 6.46
N GLU A 31 0.38 -5.14 6.16
CA GLU A 31 0.85 -6.51 6.35
C GLU A 31 1.64 -7.00 5.12
N PRO A 32 2.34 -8.15 5.20
CA PRO A 32 3.08 -8.70 4.07
C PRO A 32 2.22 -8.86 2.81
N CYS A 33 2.53 -8.06 1.80
CA CYS A 33 1.89 -8.09 0.49
C CYS A 33 2.57 -9.15 -0.40
N ILE A 34 2.09 -10.40 -0.35
CA ILE A 34 2.71 -11.51 -1.08
C ILE A 34 2.30 -11.48 -2.55
N VAL A 35 3.24 -11.52 -3.47
CA VAL A 35 2.95 -11.63 -4.91
C VAL A 35 2.47 -13.05 -5.21
N ILE A 36 1.19 -13.18 -5.56
CA ILE A 36 0.56 -14.47 -5.89
C ILE A 36 0.78 -14.81 -7.37
N GLN A 37 0.64 -13.82 -8.25
CA GLN A 37 0.76 -14.02 -9.69
C GLN A 37 1.27 -12.77 -10.38
N VAL A 38 2.17 -12.97 -11.35
CA VAL A 38 2.56 -11.95 -12.32
C VAL A 38 1.76 -12.21 -13.60
N LYS A 39 0.99 -11.22 -14.04
CA LYS A 39 0.22 -11.27 -15.29
C LYS A 39 0.99 -10.60 -16.40
N ASP A 40 1.04 -11.26 -17.54
CA ASP A 40 1.76 -10.82 -18.72
C ASP A 40 0.80 -10.60 -19.91
N ASN A 41 1.20 -9.75 -20.85
CA ASN A 41 0.36 -9.45 -22.03
C ASN A 41 0.09 -10.68 -22.92
N GLU A 42 0.97 -11.68 -22.93
CA GLU A 42 0.85 -12.83 -23.84
C GLU A 42 -0.21 -13.82 -23.36
N LYS A 43 -0.27 -14.08 -22.05
CA LYS A 43 -1.20 -15.04 -21.43
C LYS A 43 -2.47 -14.38 -20.92
N ASP A 44 -2.38 -13.16 -20.39
CA ASP A 44 -3.49 -12.49 -19.69
C ASP A 44 -4.07 -11.29 -20.47
N GLY A 45 -3.40 -10.82 -21.54
CA GLY A 45 -3.83 -9.68 -22.35
C GLY A 45 -3.56 -8.30 -21.72
N TYR A 46 -2.91 -8.25 -20.55
CA TYR A 46 -2.47 -7.03 -19.87
C TYR A 46 -1.35 -7.32 -18.86
N ASN A 47 -0.61 -6.28 -18.47
CA ASN A 47 0.42 -6.38 -17.43
C ASN A 47 -0.16 -5.99 -16.07
N ALA A 48 -0.04 -6.88 -15.07
CA ALA A 48 -0.44 -6.60 -13.70
C ALA A 48 0.24 -7.54 -12.68
N LEU A 49 0.18 -7.15 -11.40
CA LEU A 49 0.55 -8.00 -10.27
C LEU A 49 -0.69 -8.34 -9.46
N LYS A 50 -0.91 -9.63 -9.20
CA LYS A 50 -1.89 -10.10 -8.22
C LYS A 50 -1.17 -10.24 -6.88
N VAL A 51 -1.65 -9.51 -5.89
CA VAL A 51 -1.03 -9.47 -4.56
C VAL A 51 -2.05 -9.95 -3.53
N GLY A 52 -1.62 -10.86 -2.66
CA GLY A 52 -2.36 -11.30 -1.48
C GLY A 52 -2.11 -10.37 -0.31
N PHE A 53 -3.16 -10.11 0.46
CA PHE A 53 -3.13 -9.23 1.63
C PHE A 53 -4.14 -9.75 2.67
N GLY A 54 -3.72 -9.77 3.94
CA GLY A 54 -4.46 -10.32 5.07
C GLY A 54 -4.11 -11.76 5.44
#